data_AF-F8CLA8-F1
#
_entry.id   AF-F8CLA8-F1
#
_cell.length_a   1.000
_cell.length_b   1.000
_cell.length_c   1.000
_cell.angle_alpha   90.00
_cell.angle_beta   90.00
_cell.angle_gamma   90.00
#
_symmetry.space_group_name_H-M   'P 1'
#
loop_
_entity.id
_entity.type
_entity.pdbx_description
1 polymer ?
#
loop_
_entity_poly.entity_id
_entity_poly.type
_entity_poly.pdbx_seq_one_letter_code
_entity_poly.pdbx_strand_id
1 'polypeptide(L)'
;MTLSLALATAALLSAEPSTLPPGHPVIPPGTQASPATSGMPEGHPPTEGVAPSIQPEQLPPGHPPMSGTGRAPPSAEELLKQLDSTEGLAGREKTFEIAASLGRLYYVNGRNADAVTYLQQAVERAKPTRTLFLAQRKKLGKAAVPTAEAAGCGFTVNTPVEDMGAAAQERARKGDTAGAAACARAALTPVLEVAVMHANALYLSNEGAKALAAYDDVLEVEPRHEDALYARAALLFETKGEDVAALKEAGKGFEAVAAAHPDSYRAPMAKRMAALVEETVKAGGRKQLLASRAEDRRIRLSQAPAAAAPSAPDAPRPLSQEMVDAVKNTERTPELEQGLAKLVEEGEALLAKGQYQEALANYTRVVPFQPENGRAKAGMAWALVGLERPMAARVWGVAVQSDPLSVEKLGDTLKAKGDEKGAKALWEKLATDAPDYPNKASLQAKLGK
;
A
#
# COMPACT_ATOMS: atom_id res chain seq x y z
N MET A 1 -3.83 10.01 17.72
CA MET A 1 -4.90 9.22 17.09
C MET A 1 -4.36 8.74 15.76
N THR A 2 -4.00 7.46 15.70
CA THR A 2 -3.16 6.87 14.63
C THR A 2 -4.05 6.39 13.49
N LEU A 3 -4.01 7.07 12.34
CA LEU A 3 -4.40 6.43 11.07
C LEU A 3 -3.49 5.20 10.89
N SER A 4 -4.08 4.02 10.82
CA SER A 4 -3.32 2.77 10.73
C SER A 4 -2.94 2.47 9.28
N LEU A 5 -1.66 2.15 9.09
CA LEU A 5 -0.94 1.88 7.83
C LEU A 5 -1.50 0.73 6.97
N ALA A 6 -2.48 -0.02 7.47
CA ALA A 6 -2.96 -1.28 6.88
C ALA A 6 -3.99 -1.08 5.75
N LEU A 7 -4.80 -0.01 5.78
CA LEU A 7 -5.71 0.34 4.68
C LEU A 7 -5.16 1.44 3.75
N ALA A 8 -4.23 2.27 4.22
CA ALA A 8 -3.54 3.23 3.35
C ALA A 8 -2.72 2.53 2.26
N THR A 9 -2.18 1.34 2.56
CA THR A 9 -1.51 0.49 1.58
C THR A 9 -2.50 -0.20 0.63
N ALA A 10 -3.71 -0.57 1.08
CA ALA A 10 -4.73 -1.14 0.20
C ALA A 10 -5.29 -0.12 -0.81
N ALA A 11 -5.44 1.15 -0.43
CA ALA A 11 -5.92 2.22 -1.33
C ALA A 11 -4.87 2.66 -2.37
N LEU A 12 -3.57 2.55 -2.05
CA LEU A 12 -2.48 2.83 -2.99
C LEU A 12 -2.15 1.64 -3.90
N LEU A 13 -2.45 0.40 -3.50
CA LEU A 13 -2.26 -0.80 -4.33
C LEU A 13 -3.48 -1.15 -5.22
N SER A 14 -4.62 -0.47 -5.07
CA SER A 14 -5.75 -0.56 -6.01
C SER A 14 -5.57 0.26 -7.29
N ALA A 15 -4.45 0.98 -7.44
CA ALA A 15 -4.03 1.50 -8.73
C ALA A 15 -3.27 0.39 -9.49
N GLU A 16 -4.00 -0.41 -10.26
CA GLU A 16 -3.36 -1.30 -11.23
C GLU A 16 -2.46 -0.49 -12.17
N PRO A 17 -1.22 -0.94 -12.46
CA PRO A 17 -0.64 -0.63 -13.76
C PRO A 17 -1.46 -1.40 -14.79
N SER A 18 -2.25 -0.65 -15.56
CA SER A 18 -3.01 -1.08 -16.74
C SER A 18 -2.48 -2.37 -17.36
N THR A 19 -3.28 -3.44 -17.36
CA THR A 19 -3.00 -4.60 -18.20
C THR A 19 -2.97 -4.12 -19.66
N LEU A 20 -1.82 -4.25 -20.31
CA LEU A 20 -1.65 -3.81 -21.69
C LEU A 20 -2.70 -4.49 -22.59
N PRO A 21 -3.25 -3.77 -23.59
CA PRO A 21 -4.33 -4.27 -24.44
C PRO A 21 -3.90 -5.50 -25.27
N PRO A 22 -4.86 -6.29 -25.76
CA PRO A 22 -4.59 -7.46 -26.59
C PRO A 22 -3.78 -7.10 -27.85
N GLY A 23 -2.65 -7.78 -28.07
CA GLY A 23 -1.75 -7.57 -29.22
C GLY A 23 -0.40 -6.93 -28.91
N HIS A 24 -0.10 -6.59 -27.65
CA HIS A 24 1.24 -6.16 -27.25
C HIS A 24 2.26 -7.31 -27.41
N PRO A 25 3.45 -7.08 -28.00
CA PRO A 25 4.47 -8.12 -28.11
C PRO A 25 4.91 -8.62 -26.72
N VAL A 26 5.18 -9.93 -26.64
CA VAL A 26 5.58 -10.60 -25.39
C VAL A 26 6.93 -10.04 -24.92
N ILE A 27 6.96 -9.50 -23.70
CA ILE A 27 8.20 -9.04 -23.08
C ILE A 27 8.98 -10.28 -22.61
N PRO A 28 10.23 -10.50 -23.07
CA PRO A 28 11.03 -11.63 -22.65
C PRO A 28 11.27 -11.61 -21.12
N PRO A 29 11.34 -12.78 -20.46
CA PRO A 29 11.68 -12.82 -19.04
C PRO A 29 13.09 -12.24 -18.82
N GLY A 30 13.21 -11.23 -17.97
CA GLY A 30 14.49 -10.59 -17.60
C GLY A 30 14.66 -9.13 -18.06
N THR A 31 13.68 -8.54 -18.76
CA THR A 31 13.75 -7.11 -19.11
C THR A 31 13.46 -6.25 -17.88
N GLN A 32 14.49 -5.62 -17.31
CA GLN A 32 14.33 -4.60 -16.27
C GLN A 32 13.98 -3.25 -16.92
N ALA A 33 13.13 -2.47 -16.26
CA ALA A 33 12.89 -1.08 -16.63
C ALA A 33 14.21 -0.29 -16.47
N SER A 34 14.65 0.39 -17.53
CA SER A 34 15.85 1.24 -17.48
C SER A 34 15.69 2.30 -16.40
N PRO A 35 16.70 2.53 -15.53
CA PRO A 35 16.68 3.67 -14.63
C PRO A 35 16.77 4.96 -15.46
N ALA A 36 16.00 5.98 -15.07
CA ALA A 36 16.03 7.28 -15.70
C ALA A 36 17.41 7.95 -15.48
N THR A 37 18.32 7.77 -16.43
CA THR A 37 19.49 8.64 -16.59
C THR A 37 19.11 9.79 -17.51
N SER A 38 19.27 11.02 -17.03
CA SER A 38 19.17 12.23 -17.84
C SER A 38 20.36 12.30 -18.80
N GLY A 39 20.23 11.62 -19.93
CA GLY A 39 21.21 11.62 -21.03
C GLY A 39 20.69 10.70 -22.12
N MET A 40 20.35 11.28 -23.28
CA MET A 40 19.86 10.50 -24.41
C MET A 40 21.00 9.68 -25.02
N PRO A 41 20.73 8.46 -25.52
CA PRO A 41 21.76 7.58 -26.09
C PRO A 41 22.48 8.22 -27.26
N GLU A 42 23.75 7.84 -27.43
CA GLU A 42 24.62 8.29 -28.50
C GLU A 42 24.04 7.88 -29.87
N GLY A 43 23.74 8.87 -30.72
CA GLY A 43 23.06 8.69 -32.02
C GLY A 43 21.65 9.30 -32.12
N HIS A 44 21.12 9.92 -31.05
CA HIS A 44 19.86 10.65 -31.14
C HIS A 44 20.04 11.97 -31.93
N PRO A 45 19.21 12.28 -32.94
CA PRO A 45 19.31 13.55 -33.66
C PRO A 45 19.01 14.73 -32.72
N PRO A 46 19.69 15.88 -32.90
CA PRO A 46 19.51 17.05 -32.04
C PRO A 46 18.11 17.62 -32.21
N THR A 47 17.36 17.74 -31.11
CA THR A 47 16.03 18.35 -31.07
C THR A 47 16.15 19.85 -30.82
N GLU A 48 16.64 20.58 -31.82
CA GLU A 48 16.29 22.00 -31.95
C GLU A 48 15.02 22.08 -32.80
N GLY A 49 13.87 22.15 -32.14
CA GLY A 49 12.59 22.32 -32.83
C GLY A 49 11.39 22.06 -31.92
N VAL A 50 10.38 22.93 -32.03
CA VAL A 50 9.07 22.92 -31.35
C VAL A 50 8.51 21.49 -31.18
N ALA A 51 7.93 21.22 -30.00
CA ALA A 51 7.32 19.94 -29.65
C ALA A 51 6.50 19.35 -30.82
N PRO A 52 6.66 18.05 -31.13
CA PRO A 52 6.03 17.47 -32.31
C PRO A 52 4.51 17.55 -32.19
N SER A 53 3.88 18.23 -33.13
CA SER A 53 2.43 18.18 -33.35
C SER A 53 2.06 16.77 -33.79
N ILE A 54 1.42 15.99 -32.91
CA ILE A 54 0.90 14.66 -33.24
C ILE A 54 -0.22 14.84 -34.26
N GLN A 55 -0.06 14.24 -35.45
CA GLN A 55 -1.08 14.28 -36.49
C GLN A 55 -2.22 13.29 -36.17
N PRO A 56 -3.49 13.65 -36.41
CA PRO A 56 -4.66 12.84 -36.08
C PRO A 56 -4.62 11.40 -36.63
N GLU A 57 -3.93 11.19 -37.75
CA GLU A 57 -3.84 9.90 -38.44
C GLU A 57 -2.96 8.86 -37.73
N GLN A 58 -2.20 9.24 -36.70
CA GLN A 58 -1.29 8.33 -35.97
C GLN A 58 -1.89 7.75 -34.68
N LEU A 59 -3.15 8.06 -34.36
CA LEU A 59 -3.78 7.59 -33.12
C LEU A 59 -4.44 6.21 -33.29
N PRO A 60 -4.34 5.32 -32.29
CA PRO A 60 -4.96 4.00 -32.34
C PRO A 60 -6.48 4.07 -32.55
N PRO A 61 -7.09 3.05 -33.17
CA PRO A 61 -8.55 2.95 -33.28
C PRO A 61 -9.22 3.03 -31.90
N GLY A 62 -10.12 3.99 -31.71
CA GLY A 62 -10.85 4.19 -30.44
C GLY A 62 -10.26 5.24 -29.49
N HIS A 63 -9.19 5.95 -29.87
CA HIS A 63 -8.72 7.11 -29.11
C HIS A 63 -9.80 8.21 -29.08
N PRO A 64 -10.06 8.86 -27.92
CA PRO A 64 -11.00 9.99 -27.86
C PRO A 64 -10.60 11.07 -28.87
N PRO A 65 -11.54 11.75 -29.53
CA PRO A 65 -11.19 12.83 -30.44
C PRO A 65 -10.33 13.85 -29.68
N MET A 66 -9.13 14.15 -30.21
CA MET A 66 -8.37 15.30 -29.76
C MET A 66 -9.31 16.50 -29.86
N SER A 67 -9.44 17.28 -28.78
CA SER A 67 -10.30 18.46 -28.82
C SER A 67 -9.92 19.26 -30.07
N GLY A 68 -10.86 19.52 -30.98
CA GLY A 68 -10.59 20.21 -32.26
C GLY A 68 -10.04 21.63 -32.12
N THR A 69 -9.61 22.00 -30.92
CA THR A 69 -9.02 23.26 -30.48
C THR A 69 -7.50 23.20 -30.35
N GLY A 70 -6.87 22.02 -30.51
CA GLY A 70 -5.43 21.82 -30.35
C GLY A 70 -4.93 21.94 -28.90
N ARG A 71 -5.84 22.01 -27.92
CA ARG A 71 -5.50 22.00 -26.50
C ARG A 71 -5.45 20.57 -25.95
N ALA A 72 -4.47 20.31 -25.09
CA ALA A 72 -4.40 19.10 -24.30
C ALA A 72 -5.71 18.91 -23.49
N PRO A 73 -6.16 17.67 -23.26
CA PRO A 73 -7.28 17.40 -22.37
C PRO A 73 -6.99 17.97 -20.97
N PRO A 74 -8.00 18.50 -20.27
CA PRO A 74 -7.81 19.10 -18.95
C PRO A 74 -7.29 18.06 -17.94
N SER A 75 -6.44 18.50 -17.02
CA SER A 75 -5.95 17.64 -15.94
C SER A 75 -7.07 17.30 -14.95
N ALA A 76 -6.87 16.26 -14.12
CA ALA A 76 -7.81 15.93 -13.06
C ALA A 76 -8.03 17.11 -12.10
N GLU A 77 -6.99 17.88 -11.81
CA GLU A 77 -7.06 19.09 -10.97
C GLU A 77 -7.89 20.20 -11.63
N GLU A 78 -7.70 20.43 -12.93
CA GLU A 78 -8.48 21.42 -13.69
C GLU A 78 -9.96 21.05 -13.75
N LEU A 79 -10.26 19.76 -13.99
CA LEU A 79 -11.62 19.24 -13.98
C LEU A 79 -12.27 19.39 -12.60
N LEU A 80 -11.58 19.00 -11.53
CA LEU A 80 -12.10 19.14 -10.16
C LEU A 80 -12.36 20.60 -9.81
N LYS A 81 -11.46 21.52 -10.18
CA LYS A 81 -11.65 22.96 -9.96
C LYS A 81 -12.88 23.49 -10.70
N GLN A 82 -13.09 23.07 -11.95
CA GLN A 82 -14.29 23.43 -12.71
C GLN A 82 -15.57 22.89 -12.07
N LEU A 83 -15.56 21.62 -11.65
CA LEU A 83 -16.71 20.98 -11.01
C LEU A 83 -17.04 21.63 -9.66
N ASP A 84 -16.04 21.93 -8.83
CA ASP A 84 -16.22 22.62 -7.55
C ASP A 84 -16.79 24.04 -7.74
N SER A 85 -16.40 24.73 -8.83
CA SER A 85 -16.93 26.05 -9.16
C SER A 85 -18.35 26.03 -9.73
N THR A 86 -18.91 24.85 -10.01
CA THR A 86 -20.23 24.71 -10.60
C THR A 86 -21.31 24.76 -9.51
N GLU A 87 -22.02 25.89 -9.42
CA GLU A 87 -23.06 26.09 -8.40
C GLU A 87 -24.18 25.04 -8.49
N GLY A 88 -24.51 24.48 -7.33
CA GLY A 88 -25.59 23.50 -7.17
C GLY A 88 -25.29 22.12 -7.77
N LEU A 89 -24.08 21.85 -8.28
CA LEU A 89 -23.74 20.56 -8.90
C LEU A 89 -24.05 19.37 -7.99
N ALA A 90 -23.73 19.49 -6.69
CA ALA A 90 -24.00 18.46 -5.70
C ALA A 90 -25.50 18.13 -5.60
N GLY A 91 -26.40 19.10 -5.74
CA GLY A 91 -27.85 18.90 -5.56
C GLY A 91 -28.60 18.45 -6.82
N ARG A 92 -27.99 18.52 -8.01
CA ARG A 92 -28.66 18.16 -9.28
C ARG A 92 -28.87 16.65 -9.39
N GLU A 93 -30.01 16.25 -9.93
CA GLU A 93 -30.27 14.86 -10.30
C GLU A 93 -29.28 14.41 -11.39
N LYS A 94 -28.80 13.17 -11.28
CA LYS A 94 -27.81 12.57 -12.18
C LYS A 94 -28.23 11.13 -12.47
N THR A 95 -27.90 10.62 -13.65
CA THR A 95 -27.95 9.17 -13.90
C THR A 95 -26.91 8.47 -13.04
N PHE A 96 -27.03 7.15 -12.92
CA PHE A 96 -26.02 6.33 -12.26
C PHE A 96 -24.60 6.61 -12.79
N GLU A 97 -24.43 6.64 -14.11
CA GLU A 97 -23.12 6.74 -14.76
C GLU A 97 -22.44 8.08 -14.49
N ILE A 98 -23.22 9.17 -14.51
CA ILE A 98 -22.69 10.52 -14.23
C ILE A 98 -22.28 10.63 -12.76
N ALA A 99 -23.16 10.19 -11.83
CA ALA A 99 -22.87 10.22 -10.41
C ALA A 99 -21.68 9.33 -10.04
N ALA A 100 -21.60 8.12 -10.60
CA ALA A 100 -20.50 7.19 -10.39
C ALA A 100 -19.18 7.74 -10.94
N SER A 101 -19.21 8.42 -12.09
CA SER A 101 -18.01 9.01 -12.69
C SER A 101 -17.48 10.19 -11.86
N LEU A 102 -18.36 11.07 -11.37
CA LEU A 102 -17.98 12.11 -10.43
C LEU A 102 -17.42 11.49 -9.14
N GLY A 103 -18.14 10.56 -8.54
CA GLY A 103 -17.72 9.88 -7.32
C GLY A 103 -16.33 9.23 -7.45
N ARG A 104 -16.07 8.54 -8.56
CA ARG A 104 -14.75 7.99 -8.89
C ARG A 104 -13.68 9.07 -9.00
N LEU A 105 -13.94 10.15 -9.74
CA LEU A 105 -12.99 11.25 -9.92
C LEU A 105 -12.57 11.86 -8.57
N TYR A 106 -13.52 12.17 -7.69
CA TYR A 106 -13.21 12.70 -6.37
C TYR A 106 -12.47 11.68 -5.50
N TYR A 107 -12.88 10.40 -5.54
CA TYR A 107 -12.26 9.34 -4.74
C TYR A 107 -10.79 9.11 -5.10
N VAL A 108 -10.46 8.94 -6.38
CA VAL A 108 -9.09 8.66 -6.82
C VAL A 108 -8.13 9.83 -6.59
N ASN A 109 -8.67 11.04 -6.45
CA ASN A 109 -7.91 12.24 -6.09
C ASN A 109 -7.88 12.51 -4.57
N GLY A 110 -8.24 11.51 -3.75
CA GLY A 110 -8.16 11.59 -2.29
C GLY A 110 -9.22 12.47 -1.63
N ARG A 111 -10.18 13.00 -2.39
CA ARG A 111 -11.28 13.83 -1.89
C ARG A 111 -12.45 12.98 -1.41
N ASN A 112 -12.20 12.15 -0.40
CA ASN A 112 -13.12 11.10 0.06
C ASN A 112 -14.47 11.64 0.54
N ALA A 113 -14.49 12.74 1.29
CA ALA A 113 -15.74 13.34 1.77
C ALA A 113 -16.64 13.84 0.63
N ASP A 114 -16.03 14.45 -0.39
CA ASP A 114 -16.76 14.90 -1.59
C ASP A 114 -17.22 13.69 -2.42
N ALA A 115 -16.38 12.66 -2.52
CA ALA A 115 -16.70 11.42 -3.23
C ALA A 115 -17.92 10.71 -2.63
N VAL A 116 -18.05 10.68 -1.30
CA VAL A 116 -19.22 10.08 -0.61
C VAL A 116 -20.53 10.64 -1.17
N THR A 117 -20.61 11.95 -1.41
CA THR A 117 -21.84 12.59 -1.92
C THR A 117 -22.25 12.02 -3.28
N TYR A 118 -21.33 11.96 -4.23
CA TYR A 118 -21.64 11.51 -5.60
C TYR A 118 -21.75 9.99 -5.70
N LEU A 119 -20.94 9.23 -4.95
CA LEU A 119 -21.04 7.78 -4.88
C LEU A 119 -22.37 7.35 -4.25
N GLN A 120 -22.83 8.04 -3.20
CA GLN A 120 -24.15 7.80 -2.61
C GLN A 120 -25.27 8.09 -3.62
N GLN A 121 -25.18 9.18 -4.38
CA GLN A 121 -26.15 9.47 -5.45
C GLN A 121 -26.23 8.33 -6.46
N ALA A 122 -25.09 7.80 -6.90
CA ALA A 122 -25.05 6.67 -7.82
C ALA A 122 -25.73 5.42 -7.22
N VAL A 123 -25.36 5.04 -6.00
CA VAL A 123 -25.93 3.87 -5.33
C VAL A 123 -27.45 4.02 -5.12
N GLU A 124 -27.94 5.23 -4.82
CA GLU A 124 -29.38 5.48 -4.69
C GLU A 124 -30.14 5.34 -6.01
N ARG A 125 -29.53 5.62 -7.19
CA ARG A 125 -30.17 5.33 -8.50
C ARG A 125 -30.42 3.83 -8.71
N ALA A 126 -29.56 2.98 -8.18
CA ALA A 126 -29.65 1.53 -8.31
C ALA A 126 -30.51 0.86 -7.22
N LYS A 127 -30.95 1.61 -6.21
CA LYS A 127 -31.72 1.08 -5.06
C LYS A 127 -33.04 0.39 -5.44
N PRO A 128 -33.84 0.88 -6.41
CA PRO A 128 -35.03 0.15 -6.87
C PRO A 128 -34.67 -1.22 -7.43
N THR A 129 -33.59 -1.31 -8.21
CA THR A 129 -33.10 -2.57 -8.79
C THR A 129 -32.60 -3.53 -7.73
N ARG A 130 -31.86 -3.05 -6.71
CA ARG A 130 -31.44 -3.84 -5.56
C ARG A 130 -32.63 -4.40 -4.78
N THR A 131 -33.61 -3.55 -4.49
CA THR A 131 -34.85 -3.94 -3.79
C THR A 131 -35.59 -5.02 -4.56
N LEU A 132 -35.70 -4.85 -5.89
CA LEU A 132 -36.29 -5.85 -6.78
C LEU A 132 -35.52 -7.18 -6.71
N PHE A 133 -34.19 -7.14 -6.85
CA PHE A 133 -33.35 -8.34 -6.78
C PHE A 133 -33.61 -9.13 -5.49
N LEU A 134 -33.55 -8.47 -4.33
CA LEU A 134 -33.74 -9.12 -3.03
C LEU A 134 -35.16 -9.71 -2.91
N ALA A 135 -36.18 -9.01 -3.39
CA ALA A 135 -37.54 -9.52 -3.40
C ALA A 135 -37.70 -10.77 -4.28
N GLN A 136 -37.12 -10.77 -5.49
CA GLN A 136 -37.19 -11.93 -6.39
C GLN A 136 -36.33 -13.09 -5.88
N ARG A 137 -35.15 -12.80 -5.30
CA ARG A 137 -34.29 -13.79 -4.66
C ARG A 137 -35.00 -14.49 -3.51
N LYS A 138 -35.72 -13.73 -2.68
CA LYS A 138 -36.56 -14.27 -1.60
C LYS A 138 -37.67 -15.18 -2.13
N LYS A 139 -38.35 -14.78 -3.21
CA LYS A 139 -39.38 -15.62 -3.87
C LYS A 139 -38.79 -16.90 -4.47
N LEU A 140 -37.60 -16.82 -5.04
CA LEU A 140 -36.89 -17.95 -5.64
C LEU A 140 -36.39 -18.97 -4.58
N GLY A 141 -36.20 -18.51 -3.34
CA GLY A 141 -35.77 -19.35 -2.21
C GLY A 141 -34.37 -19.93 -2.43
N LYS A 142 -34.23 -21.24 -2.26
CA LYS A 142 -32.94 -21.94 -2.37
C LYS A 142 -32.48 -22.19 -3.82
N ALA A 143 -33.36 -21.98 -4.81
CA ALA A 143 -32.98 -22.18 -6.20
C ALA A 143 -31.89 -21.17 -6.61
N ALA A 144 -30.95 -21.62 -7.44
CA ALA A 144 -29.88 -20.78 -7.93
C ALA A 144 -30.43 -19.70 -8.85
N VAL A 145 -29.90 -18.48 -8.73
CA VAL A 145 -30.21 -17.41 -9.69
C VAL A 145 -29.48 -17.72 -11.01
N PRO A 146 -30.19 -17.82 -12.15
CA PRO A 146 -29.56 -18.05 -13.44
C PRO A 146 -28.50 -17.00 -13.78
N THR A 147 -27.60 -17.31 -14.71
CA THR A 147 -26.68 -16.31 -15.28
C THR A 147 -27.45 -15.32 -16.17
N ALA A 148 -26.84 -14.19 -16.47
CA ALA A 148 -27.45 -13.17 -17.32
C ALA A 148 -27.71 -13.70 -18.75
N GLU A 149 -26.81 -14.54 -19.25
CA GLU A 149 -26.89 -15.18 -20.57
C GLU A 149 -28.01 -16.22 -20.60
N ALA A 150 -28.07 -17.08 -19.58
CA ALA A 150 -29.11 -18.10 -19.48
C ALA A 150 -30.52 -17.49 -19.33
N ALA A 151 -30.61 -16.35 -18.66
CA ALA A 151 -31.85 -15.57 -18.57
C ALA A 151 -32.12 -14.73 -19.83
N GLY A 152 -31.16 -14.59 -20.76
CA GLY A 152 -31.29 -13.76 -21.95
C GLY A 152 -31.50 -12.28 -21.64
N CYS A 153 -30.76 -11.72 -20.67
CA CYS A 153 -30.93 -10.32 -20.26
C CYS A 153 -30.53 -9.32 -21.36
N GLY A 154 -29.55 -9.66 -22.20
CA GLY A 154 -29.20 -8.90 -23.40
C GLY A 154 -28.58 -7.52 -23.14
N PHE A 155 -28.05 -7.28 -21.93
CA PHE A 155 -27.42 -6.01 -21.59
C PHE A 155 -26.03 -5.89 -22.22
N THR A 156 -25.66 -4.66 -22.55
CA THR A 156 -24.32 -4.31 -23.03
C THR A 156 -23.66 -3.34 -22.06
N VAL A 157 -22.36 -3.11 -22.21
CA VAL A 157 -21.61 -2.13 -21.40
C VAL A 157 -22.15 -0.70 -21.53
N ASN A 158 -22.89 -0.40 -22.60
CA ASN A 158 -23.48 0.93 -22.86
C ASN A 158 -24.95 1.03 -22.44
N THR A 159 -25.56 -0.06 -21.94
CA THR A 159 -26.95 -0.02 -21.47
C THR A 159 -26.98 0.69 -20.11
N PRO A 160 -27.78 1.75 -19.91
CA PRO A 160 -27.85 2.45 -18.63
C PRO A 160 -28.34 1.54 -17.49
N VAL A 161 -27.82 1.72 -16.28
CA VAL A 161 -28.18 0.88 -15.12
C VAL A 161 -29.67 0.97 -14.80
N GLU A 162 -30.26 2.16 -14.91
CA GLU A 162 -31.70 2.37 -14.72
C GLU A 162 -32.53 1.58 -15.74
N ASP A 163 -32.09 1.52 -17.01
CA ASP A 163 -32.78 0.78 -18.08
C ASP A 163 -32.65 -0.74 -17.88
N MET A 164 -31.48 -1.21 -17.46
CA MET A 164 -31.29 -2.61 -17.08
C MET A 164 -32.23 -3.01 -15.92
N GLY A 165 -32.36 -2.12 -14.92
CA GLY A 165 -33.29 -2.28 -13.80
C GLY A 165 -34.76 -2.33 -14.22
N ALA A 166 -35.16 -1.43 -15.12
CA ALA A 166 -36.51 -1.41 -15.68
C ALA A 166 -36.84 -2.71 -16.45
N ALA A 167 -35.89 -3.24 -17.23
CA ALA A 167 -36.06 -4.51 -17.93
C ALA A 167 -36.25 -5.68 -16.95
N ALA A 168 -35.49 -5.72 -15.85
CA ALA A 168 -35.68 -6.71 -14.80
C ALA A 168 -37.04 -6.57 -14.09
N GLN A 169 -37.49 -5.33 -13.86
CA GLN A 169 -38.80 -5.05 -13.26
C GLN A 169 -39.94 -5.54 -14.14
N GLU A 170 -39.82 -5.37 -15.46
CA GLU A 170 -40.85 -5.83 -16.39
C GLU A 170 -40.98 -7.36 -16.40
N ARG A 171 -39.87 -8.09 -16.30
CA ARG A 171 -39.90 -9.55 -16.12
C ARG A 171 -40.60 -9.95 -14.83
N ALA A 172 -40.33 -9.25 -13.74
CA ALA A 172 -40.99 -9.51 -12.46
C ALA A 172 -42.51 -9.30 -12.54
N ARG A 173 -42.97 -8.28 -13.27
CA ARG A 173 -44.41 -8.04 -13.51
C ARG A 173 -45.07 -9.16 -14.31
N LYS A 174 -44.33 -9.76 -15.24
CA LYS A 174 -44.77 -10.93 -16.04
C LYS A 174 -44.69 -12.26 -15.28
N GLY A 175 -44.28 -12.26 -14.01
CA GLY A 175 -44.16 -13.47 -13.19
C GLY A 175 -42.87 -14.28 -13.41
N ASP A 176 -41.95 -13.82 -14.27
CA ASP A 176 -40.65 -14.44 -14.48
C ASP A 176 -39.71 -14.13 -13.30
N THR A 177 -39.90 -14.86 -12.19
CA THR A 177 -39.15 -14.63 -10.94
C THR A 177 -37.66 -14.91 -11.12
N ALA A 178 -37.30 -16.00 -11.79
CA ALA A 178 -35.91 -16.41 -11.96
C ALA A 178 -35.16 -15.49 -12.92
N GLY A 179 -35.77 -15.13 -14.06
CA GLY A 179 -35.17 -14.20 -15.01
C GLY A 179 -35.15 -12.76 -14.49
N ALA A 180 -36.15 -12.33 -13.73
CA ALA A 180 -36.11 -11.03 -13.05
C ALA A 180 -34.97 -10.95 -12.02
N ALA A 181 -34.76 -12.00 -11.22
CA ALA A 181 -33.63 -12.05 -10.29
C ALA A 181 -32.28 -12.06 -11.03
N ALA A 182 -32.16 -12.81 -12.12
CA ALA A 182 -30.94 -12.87 -12.92
C ALA A 182 -30.61 -11.52 -13.56
N CYS A 183 -31.59 -10.87 -14.21
CA CYS A 183 -31.35 -9.58 -14.84
C CYS A 183 -31.19 -8.43 -13.84
N ALA A 184 -31.88 -8.47 -12.69
CA ALA A 184 -31.64 -7.48 -11.63
C ALA A 184 -30.22 -7.62 -11.05
N ARG A 185 -29.72 -8.85 -10.86
CA ARG A 185 -28.32 -9.07 -10.45
C ARG A 185 -27.34 -8.56 -11.50
N ALA A 186 -27.58 -8.86 -12.78
CA ALA A 186 -26.73 -8.39 -13.88
C ALA A 186 -26.70 -6.86 -13.97
N ALA A 187 -27.84 -6.20 -13.75
CA ALA A 187 -27.95 -4.74 -13.70
C ALA A 187 -27.15 -4.12 -12.55
N LEU A 188 -26.97 -4.86 -11.45
CA LEU A 188 -26.22 -4.41 -10.28
C LEU A 188 -24.71 -4.64 -10.41
N THR A 189 -24.23 -5.45 -11.34
CA THR A 189 -22.78 -5.71 -11.52
C THR A 189 -21.93 -4.42 -11.56
N PRO A 190 -22.21 -3.41 -12.42
CA PRO A 190 -21.45 -2.15 -12.41
C PRO A 190 -21.67 -1.29 -11.15
N VAL A 191 -22.74 -1.55 -10.40
CA VAL A 191 -23.09 -0.85 -9.16
C VAL A 191 -22.27 -1.36 -7.98
N LEU A 192 -21.93 -2.66 -7.95
CA LEU A 192 -21.22 -3.28 -6.82
C LEU A 192 -19.84 -2.66 -6.60
N GLU A 193 -19.09 -2.39 -7.69
CA GLU A 193 -17.81 -1.69 -7.61
C GLU A 193 -17.96 -0.27 -7.03
N VAL A 194 -18.96 0.48 -7.51
CA VAL A 194 -19.26 1.84 -7.03
C VAL A 194 -19.69 1.82 -5.56
N ALA A 195 -20.46 0.81 -5.15
CA ALA A 195 -20.89 0.63 -3.76
C ALA A 195 -19.73 0.27 -2.83
N VAL A 196 -18.77 -0.55 -3.28
CA VAL A 196 -17.52 -0.80 -2.55
C VAL A 196 -16.70 0.48 -2.41
N MET A 197 -16.56 1.27 -3.49
CA MET A 197 -15.89 2.57 -3.43
C MET A 197 -16.58 3.52 -2.46
N HIS A 198 -17.92 3.53 -2.45
CA HIS A 198 -18.69 4.32 -1.50
C HIS A 198 -18.42 3.91 -0.05
N ALA A 199 -18.43 2.61 0.24
CA ALA A 199 -18.10 2.07 1.55
C ALA A 199 -16.66 2.43 1.98
N ASN A 200 -15.69 2.35 1.07
CA ASN A 200 -14.31 2.77 1.32
C ASN A 200 -14.24 4.27 1.62
N ALA A 201 -14.94 5.10 0.84
CA ALA A 201 -14.97 6.55 1.03
C ALA A 201 -15.57 6.95 2.38
N LEU A 202 -16.64 6.25 2.80
CA LEU A 202 -17.24 6.40 4.13
C LEU A 202 -16.24 6.04 5.23
N TYR A 203 -15.52 4.92 5.09
CA TYR A 203 -14.49 4.53 6.06
C TYR A 203 -13.38 5.58 6.16
N LEU A 204 -12.85 6.05 5.03
CA LEU A 204 -11.81 7.08 4.97
C LEU A 204 -12.30 8.44 5.49
N SER A 205 -13.61 8.68 5.48
CA SER A 205 -14.27 9.85 6.06
C SER A 205 -14.65 9.64 7.54
N ASN A 206 -14.12 8.59 8.19
CA ASN A 206 -14.36 8.23 9.59
C ASN A 206 -15.83 7.85 9.91
N GLU A 207 -16.57 7.40 8.91
CA GLU A 207 -17.97 6.94 9.02
C GLU A 207 -18.05 5.41 9.02
N GLY A 208 -17.25 4.75 9.87
CA GLY A 208 -17.06 3.29 9.86
C GLY A 208 -18.35 2.47 10.03
N ALA A 209 -19.34 2.96 10.78
CA ALA A 209 -20.63 2.27 10.91
C ALA A 209 -21.44 2.27 9.60
N LYS A 210 -21.40 3.38 8.85
CA LYS A 210 -22.04 3.47 7.53
C LYS A 210 -21.28 2.64 6.49
N ALA A 211 -19.95 2.62 6.57
CA ALA A 211 -19.12 1.78 5.72
C ALA A 211 -19.45 0.28 5.89
N LEU A 212 -19.58 -0.20 7.14
CA LEU A 212 -20.00 -1.59 7.40
C LEU A 212 -21.36 -1.91 6.75
N ALA A 213 -22.36 -1.03 6.93
CA ALA A 213 -23.67 -1.19 6.30
C ALA A 213 -23.59 -1.20 4.76
N ALA A 214 -22.75 -0.35 4.17
CA ALA A 214 -22.56 -0.31 2.73
C ALA A 214 -21.86 -1.59 2.19
N TYR A 215 -20.91 -2.18 2.91
CA TYR A 215 -20.37 -3.50 2.54
C TYR A 215 -21.39 -4.62 2.72
N ASP A 216 -22.21 -4.58 3.79
CA ASP A 216 -23.32 -5.52 3.96
C ASP A 216 -24.27 -5.45 2.77
N ASP A 217 -24.58 -4.25 2.29
CA ASP A 217 -25.46 -4.05 1.14
C ASP A 217 -24.93 -4.71 -0.14
N VAL A 218 -23.61 -4.69 -0.36
CA VAL A 218 -22.93 -5.38 -1.46
C VAL A 218 -23.02 -6.89 -1.30
N LEU A 219 -22.76 -7.40 -0.09
CA LEU A 219 -22.74 -8.84 0.22
C LEU A 219 -24.13 -9.48 0.20
N GLU A 220 -25.20 -8.72 0.41
CA GLU A 220 -26.57 -9.20 0.19
C GLU A 220 -26.87 -9.49 -1.29
N VAL A 221 -26.19 -8.79 -2.21
CA VAL A 221 -26.32 -9.02 -3.66
C VAL A 221 -25.37 -10.10 -4.14
N GLU A 222 -24.09 -9.97 -3.78
CA GLU A 222 -23.02 -10.91 -4.14
C GLU A 222 -22.28 -11.37 -2.88
N PRO A 223 -22.71 -12.47 -2.25
CA PRO A 223 -22.13 -12.97 -1.00
C PRO A 223 -20.65 -13.36 -1.08
N ARG A 224 -20.14 -13.57 -2.30
CA ARG A 224 -18.74 -13.89 -2.54
C ARG A 224 -17.96 -12.72 -3.11
N HIS A 225 -18.45 -11.48 -3.01
CA HIS A 225 -17.72 -10.32 -3.51
C HIS A 225 -16.40 -10.14 -2.74
N GLU A 226 -15.26 -10.29 -3.42
CA GLU A 226 -13.94 -10.35 -2.78
C GLU A 226 -13.65 -9.10 -1.94
N ASP A 227 -13.74 -7.91 -2.57
CA ASP A 227 -13.38 -6.64 -1.93
C ASP A 227 -14.28 -6.32 -0.73
N ALA A 228 -15.60 -6.53 -0.85
CA ALA A 228 -16.53 -6.30 0.25
C ALA A 228 -16.31 -7.27 1.41
N LEU A 229 -16.07 -8.56 1.14
CA LEU A 229 -15.74 -9.53 2.19
C LEU A 229 -14.47 -9.13 2.94
N TYR A 230 -13.41 -8.83 2.20
CA TYR A 230 -12.11 -8.48 2.78
C TYR A 230 -12.18 -7.17 3.57
N ALA A 231 -12.72 -6.10 2.96
CA ALA A 231 -12.75 -4.77 3.55
C ALA A 231 -13.68 -4.71 4.78
N ARG A 232 -14.84 -5.37 4.72
CA ARG A 232 -15.73 -5.50 5.88
C ARG A 232 -15.07 -6.25 7.03
N ALA A 233 -14.41 -7.37 6.74
CA ALA A 233 -13.70 -8.17 7.75
C ALA A 233 -12.57 -7.36 8.40
N ALA A 234 -11.78 -6.64 7.60
CA ALA A 234 -10.74 -5.74 8.10
C ALA A 234 -11.33 -4.63 8.97
N LEU A 235 -12.41 -4.00 8.53
CA LEU A 235 -13.07 -2.95 9.29
C LEU A 235 -13.62 -3.42 10.64
N LEU A 236 -14.24 -4.60 10.68
CA LEU A 236 -14.67 -5.23 11.93
C LEU A 236 -13.49 -5.52 12.85
N PHE A 237 -12.40 -6.10 12.34
CA PHE A 237 -11.21 -6.38 13.12
C PHE A 237 -10.58 -5.11 13.72
N GLU A 238 -10.55 -4.02 12.95
CA GLU A 238 -9.96 -2.75 13.38
C GLU A 238 -10.83 -2.00 14.40
N THR A 239 -12.14 -1.88 14.12
CA THR A 239 -13.03 -1.02 14.91
C THR A 239 -13.75 -1.74 16.03
N LYS A 240 -13.82 -3.08 15.97
CA LYS A 240 -14.50 -3.94 16.94
C LYS A 240 -13.55 -4.99 17.53
N GLY A 241 -12.25 -4.66 17.63
CA GLY A 241 -11.20 -5.56 18.10
C GLY A 241 -11.35 -6.12 19.53
N GLU A 242 -12.27 -5.59 20.34
CA GLU A 242 -12.58 -6.12 21.68
C GLU A 242 -13.89 -6.92 21.71
N ASP A 243 -14.70 -6.84 20.65
CA ASP A 243 -15.96 -7.58 20.53
C ASP A 243 -15.68 -8.93 19.89
N VAL A 244 -15.69 -9.98 20.71
CA VAL A 244 -15.41 -11.35 20.27
C VAL A 244 -16.41 -11.84 19.21
N ALA A 245 -17.66 -11.39 19.25
CA ALA A 245 -18.64 -11.77 18.23
C ALA A 245 -18.30 -11.10 16.89
N ALA A 246 -18.00 -9.80 16.90
CA ALA A 246 -17.57 -9.08 15.70
C ALA A 246 -16.26 -9.64 15.12
N LEU A 247 -15.30 -10.02 15.98
CA LEU A 247 -14.07 -10.69 15.57
C LEU A 247 -14.36 -12.03 14.88
N LYS A 248 -15.26 -12.86 15.40
CA LYS A 248 -15.65 -14.12 14.74
C LYS A 248 -16.24 -13.86 13.36
N GLU A 249 -17.07 -12.84 13.21
CA GLU A 249 -17.60 -12.43 11.90
C GLU A 249 -16.50 -11.93 10.95
N ALA A 250 -15.50 -11.19 11.45
CA ALA A 250 -14.33 -10.81 10.68
C ALA A 250 -13.55 -12.04 10.17
N GLY A 251 -13.34 -13.03 11.04
CA GLY A 251 -12.66 -14.29 10.70
C GLY A 251 -13.36 -15.03 9.57
N LYS A 252 -14.70 -15.19 9.68
CA LYS A 252 -15.53 -15.79 8.61
C LYS A 252 -15.39 -15.04 7.28
N GLY A 253 -15.34 -13.71 7.31
CA GLY A 253 -15.15 -12.90 6.11
C GLY A 253 -13.81 -13.17 5.43
N PHE A 254 -12.71 -13.21 6.19
CA PHE A 254 -11.39 -13.54 5.65
C PHE A 254 -11.30 -14.99 5.13
N GLU A 255 -11.88 -15.95 5.84
CA GLU A 255 -11.98 -17.33 5.39
C GLU A 255 -12.78 -17.45 4.09
N ALA A 256 -13.89 -16.70 3.96
CA ALA A 256 -14.70 -16.67 2.76
C ALA A 256 -13.92 -16.12 1.55
N VAL A 257 -13.09 -15.09 1.74
CA VAL A 257 -12.17 -14.60 0.68
C VAL A 257 -11.22 -15.71 0.25
N ALA A 258 -10.52 -16.32 1.21
CA ALA A 258 -9.54 -17.37 0.93
C ALA A 258 -10.14 -18.62 0.26
N ALA A 259 -11.41 -18.93 0.55
CA ALA A 259 -12.12 -20.08 0.00
C ALA A 259 -12.76 -19.78 -1.37
N ALA A 260 -13.34 -18.59 -1.56
CA ALA A 260 -14.02 -18.22 -2.79
C ALA A 260 -13.05 -17.77 -3.90
N HIS A 261 -11.90 -17.19 -3.52
CA HIS A 261 -10.92 -16.59 -4.44
C HIS A 261 -9.50 -17.09 -4.16
N PRO A 262 -9.22 -18.39 -4.28
CA PRO A 262 -7.92 -18.97 -3.89
C PRO A 262 -6.73 -18.42 -4.69
N ASP A 263 -6.97 -17.96 -5.92
CA ASP A 263 -5.95 -17.41 -6.83
C ASP A 263 -5.80 -15.89 -6.74
N SER A 264 -6.62 -15.21 -5.91
CA SER A 264 -6.48 -13.77 -5.70
C SER A 264 -5.19 -13.45 -4.95
N TYR A 265 -4.56 -12.33 -5.30
CA TYR A 265 -3.42 -11.77 -4.56
C TYR A 265 -3.75 -11.51 -3.09
N ARG A 266 -5.04 -11.35 -2.73
CA ARG A 266 -5.49 -11.17 -1.36
C ARG A 266 -5.61 -12.47 -0.58
N ALA A 267 -5.70 -13.64 -1.22
CA ALA A 267 -5.95 -14.91 -0.54
C ALA A 267 -4.88 -15.26 0.53
N PRO A 268 -3.56 -15.10 0.29
CA PRO A 268 -2.56 -15.32 1.32
C PRO A 268 -2.71 -14.36 2.52
N MET A 269 -3.04 -13.09 2.24
CA MET A 269 -3.27 -12.10 3.29
C MET A 269 -4.53 -12.43 4.10
N ALA A 270 -5.62 -12.81 3.44
CA ALA A 270 -6.86 -13.21 4.09
C ALA A 270 -6.65 -14.42 5.02
N LYS A 271 -5.91 -15.46 4.58
CA LYS A 271 -5.53 -16.60 5.44
C LYS A 271 -4.76 -16.15 6.69
N ARG A 272 -3.80 -15.24 6.52
CA ARG A 272 -3.02 -14.69 7.64
C ARG A 272 -3.90 -13.89 8.60
N MET A 273 -4.83 -13.10 8.07
CA MET A 273 -5.75 -12.31 8.88
C MET A 273 -6.75 -13.20 9.63
N ALA A 274 -7.26 -14.27 9.01
CA ALA A 274 -8.11 -15.25 9.67
C ALA A 274 -7.40 -15.91 10.88
N ALA A 275 -6.13 -16.32 10.71
CA ALA A 275 -5.33 -16.86 11.81
C ALA A 275 -5.11 -15.84 12.94
N LEU A 276 -4.82 -14.57 12.59
CA LEU A 276 -4.67 -13.50 13.56
C LEU A 276 -5.99 -13.25 14.33
N VAL A 277 -7.13 -13.26 13.64
CA VAL A 277 -8.44 -13.15 14.26
C VAL A 277 -8.68 -14.30 15.23
N GLU A 278 -8.36 -15.54 14.85
CA GLU A 278 -8.50 -16.70 15.72
C GLU A 278 -7.68 -16.56 17.00
N GLU A 279 -6.42 -16.14 16.90
CA GLU A 279 -5.57 -15.83 18.06
C GLU A 279 -6.17 -14.71 18.92
N THR A 280 -6.71 -13.67 18.28
CA THR A 280 -7.34 -12.53 18.97
C THR A 280 -8.60 -12.97 19.73
N VAL A 281 -9.42 -13.82 19.13
CA VAL A 281 -10.61 -14.41 19.75
C VAL A 281 -10.21 -15.30 20.93
N LYS A 282 -9.17 -16.15 20.78
CA LYS A 282 -8.66 -17.00 21.87
C LYS A 282 -8.16 -16.19 23.06
N ALA A 283 -7.53 -15.04 22.80
CA ALA A 283 -7.09 -14.12 23.84
C ALA A 283 -8.25 -13.36 24.52
N GLY A 284 -9.45 -13.37 23.94
CA GLY A 284 -10.61 -12.64 24.45
C GLY A 284 -10.67 -11.18 24.01
N GLY A 285 -9.91 -10.80 22.97
CA GLY A 285 -9.86 -9.43 22.45
C GLY A 285 -8.44 -9.01 22.08
N ARG A 286 -8.35 -7.91 21.33
CA ARG A 286 -7.09 -7.38 20.81
C ARG A 286 -6.21 -6.82 21.91
N LYS A 287 -6.76 -6.16 22.93
CA LYS A 287 -5.99 -5.72 24.10
C LYS A 287 -5.35 -6.89 24.82
N GLN A 288 -6.10 -7.95 25.06
CA GLN A 288 -5.62 -9.15 25.75
C GLN A 288 -4.58 -9.89 24.92
N LEU A 289 -4.75 -9.99 23.60
CA LEU A 289 -3.74 -10.56 22.71
C LEU A 289 -2.43 -9.75 22.76
N LEU A 290 -2.51 -8.42 22.76
CA LEU A 290 -1.33 -7.58 22.87
C LEU A 290 -0.65 -7.73 24.24
N ALA A 291 -1.44 -7.80 25.32
CA ALA A 291 -0.95 -8.02 26.67
C ALA A 291 -0.27 -9.40 26.81
N SER A 292 -0.89 -10.46 26.32
CA SER A 292 -0.31 -11.81 26.36
C SER A 292 0.97 -11.89 25.55
N ARG A 293 1.01 -11.30 24.35
CA ARG A 293 2.24 -11.25 23.55
C ARG A 293 3.34 -10.39 24.19
N ALA A 294 2.98 -9.33 24.90
CA ALA A 294 3.93 -8.52 25.67
C ALA A 294 4.48 -9.31 26.85
N GLU A 295 3.64 -10.08 27.53
CA GLU A 295 4.02 -10.95 28.64
C GLU A 295 4.89 -12.12 28.19
N ASP A 296 4.51 -12.84 27.14
CA ASP A 296 5.33 -13.88 26.52
C ASP A 296 6.70 -13.35 26.11
N ARG A 297 6.73 -12.11 25.59
CA ARG A 297 7.98 -11.42 25.28
C ARG A 297 8.76 -11.19 26.58
N ARG A 298 8.16 -10.65 27.64
CA ARG A 298 8.81 -10.45 28.94
C ARG A 298 9.40 -11.76 29.48
N ILE A 299 8.64 -12.86 29.45
CA ILE A 299 9.07 -14.18 29.93
C ILE A 299 10.24 -14.70 29.09
N ARG A 300 10.11 -14.72 27.75
CA ARG A 300 11.21 -15.14 26.86
C ARG A 300 12.48 -14.34 27.11
N LEU A 301 12.35 -13.03 27.32
CA LEU A 301 13.47 -12.15 27.63
C LEU A 301 14.08 -12.43 29.01
N SER A 302 13.28 -12.83 30.00
CA SER A 302 13.75 -13.19 31.35
C SER A 302 14.39 -14.58 31.46
N GLN A 303 14.02 -15.50 30.56
CA GLN A 303 14.52 -16.88 30.53
C GLN A 303 15.69 -17.10 29.57
N ALA A 304 16.06 -16.07 28.78
CA ALA A 304 17.24 -16.12 27.95
C ALA A 304 18.49 -16.23 28.86
N PRO A 305 19.42 -17.18 28.62
CA PRO A 305 20.64 -17.30 29.42
C PRO A 305 21.39 -15.97 29.44
N ALA A 306 22.13 -15.66 30.52
CA ALA A 306 22.76 -14.35 30.74
C ALA A 306 23.72 -13.89 29.62
N ALA A 307 24.10 -14.78 28.69
CA ALA A 307 24.87 -14.48 27.48
C ALA A 307 24.00 -14.15 26.23
N ALA A 308 22.67 -14.19 26.36
CA ALA A 308 21.70 -14.13 25.27
C ALA A 308 20.53 -13.17 25.57
N ALA A 309 20.71 -12.15 26.40
CA ALA A 309 19.68 -11.15 26.64
C ALA A 309 19.41 -10.32 25.36
N PRO A 310 18.21 -10.37 24.76
CA PRO A 310 17.82 -9.42 23.73
C PRO A 310 17.13 -8.23 24.41
N SER A 311 17.91 -7.19 24.63
CA SER A 311 17.48 -5.84 24.35
C SER A 311 16.12 -5.58 23.67
N ALA A 312 15.27 -4.79 24.34
CA ALA A 312 14.22 -3.86 23.87
C ALA A 312 13.20 -4.30 22.77
N PRO A 313 11.94 -3.79 22.81
CA PRO A 313 10.85 -4.22 21.91
C PRO A 313 11.06 -3.93 20.40
N ASP A 314 12.08 -3.16 20.03
CA ASP A 314 12.37 -2.68 18.67
C ASP A 314 13.64 -3.29 18.04
N ALA A 315 14.21 -4.36 18.62
CA ALA A 315 15.35 -5.03 17.99
C ALA A 315 14.91 -5.84 16.74
N PRO A 316 15.58 -5.68 15.57
CA PRO A 316 15.41 -6.55 14.41
C PRO A 316 15.57 -7.99 14.85
N ARG A 317 14.73 -8.87 14.28
CA ARG A 317 14.85 -10.31 14.54
C ARG A 317 16.28 -10.75 14.20
N PRO A 318 16.91 -11.60 15.02
CA PRO A 318 18.16 -12.22 14.62
C PRO A 318 17.93 -12.94 13.28
N LEU A 319 18.84 -12.74 12.33
CA LEU A 319 18.82 -13.44 11.04
C LEU A 319 18.73 -14.94 11.32
N SER A 320 17.82 -15.66 10.66
CA SER A 320 17.79 -17.11 10.81
C SER A 320 19.12 -17.69 10.35
N GLN A 321 19.52 -18.83 10.90
CA GLN A 321 20.74 -19.51 10.47
C GLN A 321 20.75 -19.73 8.96
N GLU A 322 19.59 -20.03 8.36
CA GLU A 322 19.41 -20.17 6.91
C GLU A 322 19.67 -18.86 6.14
N MET A 323 19.26 -17.69 6.68
CA MET A 323 19.59 -16.39 6.09
C MET A 323 21.07 -16.06 6.24
N VAL A 324 21.67 -16.40 7.38
CA VAL A 324 23.11 -16.23 7.61
C VAL A 324 23.91 -17.13 6.67
N ASP A 325 23.48 -18.37 6.48
CA ASP A 325 24.11 -19.35 5.61
C ASP A 325 23.91 -18.96 4.14
N ALA A 326 22.74 -18.46 3.75
CA ALA A 326 22.50 -17.94 2.39
C ALA A 326 23.43 -16.76 2.07
N VAL A 327 23.64 -15.85 3.02
CA VAL A 327 24.57 -14.71 2.84
C VAL A 327 26.03 -15.18 2.83
N LYS A 328 26.41 -16.13 3.68
CA LYS A 328 27.76 -16.73 3.69
C LYS A 328 28.07 -17.55 2.44
N ASN A 329 27.06 -18.22 1.87
CA ASN A 329 27.17 -19.06 0.69
C ASN A 329 26.97 -18.29 -0.62
N THR A 330 26.69 -16.99 -0.56
CA THR A 330 26.69 -16.14 -1.74
C THR A 330 28.13 -15.96 -2.22
N GLU A 331 28.42 -16.34 -3.46
CA GLU A 331 29.75 -16.15 -4.04
C GLU A 331 30.13 -14.66 -4.04
N ARG A 332 31.28 -14.34 -3.43
CA ARG A 332 31.80 -12.97 -3.37
C ARG A 332 32.46 -12.60 -4.69
N THR A 333 31.65 -12.32 -5.71
CA THR A 333 32.17 -11.87 -7.00
C THR A 333 32.78 -10.45 -6.89
N PRO A 334 33.75 -10.08 -7.74
CA PRO A 334 34.30 -8.73 -7.77
C PRO A 334 33.24 -7.64 -7.96
N GLU A 335 32.19 -7.92 -8.74
CA GLU A 335 31.08 -7.00 -9.02
C GLU A 335 30.24 -6.76 -7.76
N LEU A 336 30.00 -7.80 -6.95
CA LEU A 336 29.32 -7.67 -5.66
C LEU A 336 30.15 -6.82 -4.70
N GLU A 337 31.46 -7.07 -4.59
CA GLU A 337 32.35 -6.27 -3.74
C GLU A 337 32.38 -4.79 -4.15
N GLN A 338 32.44 -4.51 -5.46
CA GLN A 338 32.37 -3.14 -5.98
C GLN A 338 31.01 -2.49 -5.66
N GLY A 339 29.91 -3.22 -5.83
CA GLY A 339 28.57 -2.72 -5.49
C GLY A 339 28.42 -2.40 -4.00
N LEU A 340 28.95 -3.26 -3.12
CA LEU A 340 28.95 -3.04 -1.67
C LEU A 340 29.83 -1.84 -1.28
N ALA A 341 31.02 -1.70 -1.85
CA ALA A 341 31.88 -0.54 -1.63
C ALA A 341 31.20 0.78 -2.04
N LYS A 342 30.52 0.77 -3.20
CA LYS A 342 29.74 1.92 -3.68
C LYS A 342 28.62 2.30 -2.72
N LEU A 343 27.89 1.34 -2.18
CA LEU A 343 26.83 1.60 -1.19
C LEU A 343 27.38 2.28 0.07
N VAL A 344 28.57 1.89 0.53
CA VAL A 344 29.23 2.54 1.68
C VAL A 344 29.60 3.99 1.35
N GLU A 345 30.16 4.25 0.17
CA GLU A 345 30.52 5.60 -0.29
C GLU A 345 29.31 6.52 -0.45
N GLU A 346 28.24 6.01 -1.05
CA GLU A 346 26.96 6.72 -1.18
C GLU A 346 26.36 6.99 0.21
N GLY A 347 26.40 6.02 1.12
CA GLY A 347 25.96 6.19 2.50
C GLY A 347 26.66 7.34 3.21
N GLU A 348 27.98 7.47 3.05
CA GLU A 348 28.75 8.57 3.65
C GLU A 348 28.42 9.92 3.02
N ALA A 349 28.19 9.96 1.71
CA ALA A 349 27.75 11.17 1.03
C ALA A 349 26.36 11.61 1.51
N LEU A 350 25.47 10.66 1.80
CA LEU A 350 24.14 10.92 2.35
C LEU A 350 24.23 11.40 3.81
N LEU A 351 25.11 10.79 4.63
CA LEU A 351 25.36 11.25 6.00
C LEU A 351 25.82 12.72 6.04
N ALA A 352 26.78 13.10 5.18
CA ALA A 352 27.29 14.47 5.11
C ALA A 352 26.20 15.49 4.67
N LYS A 353 25.14 15.03 4.02
CA LYS A 353 23.97 15.84 3.64
C LYS A 353 22.85 15.83 4.70
N GLY A 354 23.03 15.11 5.81
CA GLY A 354 22.00 14.91 6.83
C GLY A 354 20.87 13.95 6.40
N GLN A 355 21.03 13.22 5.29
CA GLN A 355 20.05 12.25 4.78
C GLN A 355 20.22 10.90 5.49
N TYR A 356 19.94 10.89 6.79
CA TYR A 356 20.26 9.76 7.66
C TYR A 356 19.44 8.50 7.36
N GLN A 357 18.20 8.63 6.86
CA GLN A 357 17.32 7.49 6.58
C GLN A 357 17.79 6.70 5.34
N GLU A 358 18.19 7.42 4.29
CA GLU A 358 18.74 6.86 3.06
C GLU A 358 20.13 6.28 3.30
N ALA A 359 20.97 6.96 4.08
CA ALA A 359 22.27 6.42 4.51
C ALA A 359 22.11 5.10 5.25
N LEU A 360 21.15 5.03 6.20
CA LEU A 360 20.85 3.81 6.95
C LEU A 360 20.43 2.66 6.03
N ALA A 361 19.63 2.93 4.99
CA ALA A 361 19.21 1.92 4.02
C ALA A 361 20.40 1.32 3.28
N ASN A 362 21.37 2.15 2.86
CA ASN A 362 22.58 1.68 2.19
C ASN A 362 23.43 0.79 3.11
N TYR A 363 23.68 1.21 4.36
CA TYR A 363 24.47 0.40 5.29
C TYR A 363 23.79 -0.91 5.69
N THR A 364 22.46 -0.91 5.80
CA THR A 364 21.69 -2.13 6.12
C THR A 364 21.82 -3.20 5.03
N ARG A 365 22.09 -2.80 3.78
CA ARG A 365 22.39 -3.72 2.67
C ARG A 365 23.82 -4.25 2.71
N VAL A 366 24.78 -3.50 3.29
CA VAL A 366 26.20 -3.88 3.29
C VAL A 366 26.55 -4.80 4.46
N VAL A 367 26.07 -4.49 5.67
CA VAL A 367 26.46 -5.18 6.90
C VAL A 367 26.22 -6.70 6.86
N PRO A 368 25.15 -7.24 6.26
CA PRO A 368 24.98 -8.69 6.16
C PRO A 368 26.11 -9.38 5.37
N PHE A 369 26.53 -8.81 4.24
CA PHE A 369 27.56 -9.40 3.37
C PHE A 369 28.98 -9.12 3.87
N GLN A 370 29.19 -8.00 4.54
CA GLN A 370 30.48 -7.62 5.11
C GLN A 370 30.32 -7.30 6.61
N PRO A 371 30.09 -8.34 7.44
CA PRO A 371 29.86 -8.16 8.87
C PRO A 371 31.09 -7.65 9.61
N GLU A 372 32.27 -7.63 9.00
CA GLU A 372 33.50 -7.06 9.59
C GLU A 372 33.86 -5.67 9.01
N ASN A 373 33.03 -5.08 8.16
CA ASN A 373 33.27 -3.76 7.61
C ASN A 373 33.02 -2.67 8.67
N GLY A 374 34.10 -2.24 9.34
CA GLY A 374 34.07 -1.18 10.34
C GLY A 374 33.53 0.15 9.83
N ARG A 375 33.79 0.49 8.56
CA ARG A 375 33.28 1.71 7.90
C ARG A 375 31.76 1.69 7.77
N ALA A 376 31.19 0.57 7.32
CA ALA A 376 29.74 0.39 7.22
C ALA A 376 29.06 0.38 8.60
N LYS A 377 29.67 -0.28 9.60
CA LYS A 377 29.17 -0.28 10.99
C LYS A 377 29.17 1.11 11.62
N ALA A 378 30.26 1.87 11.46
CA ALA A 378 30.36 3.24 11.95
C ALA A 378 29.31 4.14 11.29
N GLY A 379 29.15 4.04 9.96
CA GLY A 379 28.15 4.79 9.21
C GLY A 379 26.72 4.46 9.64
N MET A 380 26.40 3.17 9.80
CA MET A 380 25.10 2.71 10.32
C MET A 380 24.82 3.25 11.72
N ALA A 381 25.81 3.19 12.61
CA ALA A 381 25.70 3.71 13.96
C ALA A 381 25.42 5.22 13.96
N TRP A 382 26.16 5.99 13.16
CA TRP A 382 25.98 7.43 13.05
C TRP A 382 24.63 7.82 12.45
N ALA A 383 24.17 7.09 11.43
CA ALA A 383 22.83 7.28 10.86
C ALA A 383 21.72 7.07 11.90
N LEU A 384 21.83 6.03 12.73
CA LEU A 384 20.87 5.77 13.80
C LEU A 384 20.89 6.85 14.89
N VAL A 385 22.07 7.37 15.23
CA VAL A 385 22.23 8.50 16.16
C VAL A 385 21.55 9.74 15.60
N GLY A 386 21.79 10.10 14.34
CA GLY A 386 21.16 11.27 13.69
C GLY A 386 19.64 11.17 13.54
N LEU A 387 19.09 9.95 13.46
CA LEU A 387 17.64 9.69 13.42
C LEU A 387 16.99 9.54 14.81
N GLU A 388 17.76 9.65 15.89
CA GLU A 388 17.29 9.43 17.27
C GLU A 388 16.54 8.11 17.46
N ARG A 389 16.98 7.05 16.75
CA ARG A 389 16.32 5.74 16.83
C ARG A 389 16.59 5.10 18.20
N PRO A 390 15.63 4.36 18.79
CA PRO A 390 15.81 3.70 20.09
C PRO A 390 17.05 2.78 20.20
N MET A 391 17.53 2.26 19.06
CA MET A 391 18.69 1.38 18.99
C MET A 391 20.05 2.08 18.86
N ALA A 392 20.07 3.40 18.63
CA ALA A 392 21.27 4.15 18.29
C ALA A 392 22.40 3.96 19.30
N ALA A 393 22.10 4.07 20.60
CA ALA A 393 23.08 3.92 21.67
C ALA A 393 23.78 2.55 21.66
N ARG A 394 23.05 1.47 21.34
CA ARG A 394 23.66 0.13 21.28
C ARG A 394 24.55 -0.02 20.07
N VAL A 395 24.04 0.31 18.89
CA VAL A 395 24.79 0.12 17.63
C VAL A 395 26.04 1.00 17.63
N TRP A 396 25.93 2.22 18.18
CA TRP A 396 27.06 3.09 18.48
C TRP A 396 28.06 2.45 19.44
N GLY A 397 27.61 1.92 20.58
CA GLY A 397 28.48 1.23 21.53
C GLY A 397 29.25 0.07 20.90
N VAL A 398 28.61 -0.72 20.05
CA VAL A 398 29.27 -1.80 19.30
C VAL A 398 30.33 -1.24 18.35
N ALA A 399 29.98 -0.23 17.53
CA ALA A 399 30.94 0.36 16.57
C ALA A 399 32.18 0.93 17.28
N VAL A 400 31.97 1.64 18.39
CA VAL A 400 33.03 2.23 19.20
C VAL A 400 33.88 1.17 19.92
N GLN A 401 33.29 0.08 20.40
CA GLN A 401 34.05 -0.98 21.07
C GLN A 401 34.80 -1.88 20.07
N SER A 402 34.21 -2.15 18.91
CA SER A 402 34.80 -3.07 17.94
C SER A 402 35.88 -2.43 17.07
N ASP A 403 35.65 -1.20 16.61
CA ASP A 403 36.57 -0.50 15.72
C ASP A 403 36.41 1.04 15.86
N PRO A 404 36.92 1.61 16.96
CA PRO A 404 36.83 3.05 17.19
C PRO A 404 37.65 3.87 16.17
N LEU A 405 38.61 3.26 15.47
CA LEU A 405 39.36 3.92 14.40
C LEU A 405 38.49 4.14 13.16
N SER A 406 37.63 3.20 12.79
CA SER A 406 36.64 3.42 11.73
C SER A 406 35.65 4.53 12.07
N VAL A 407 35.29 4.67 13.36
CA VAL A 407 34.46 5.79 13.83
C VAL A 407 35.21 7.12 13.68
N GLU A 408 36.47 7.22 14.13
CA GLU A 408 37.30 8.42 13.92
C GLU A 408 37.39 8.79 12.43
N LYS A 409 37.69 7.81 11.57
CA LYS A 409 37.80 7.99 10.11
C LYS A 409 36.50 8.44 9.48
N LEU A 410 35.34 7.95 9.93
CA LEU A 410 34.05 8.43 9.44
C LEU A 410 33.90 9.93 9.71
N GLY A 411 34.30 10.42 10.88
CA GLY A 411 34.31 11.86 11.16
C GLY A 411 35.25 12.64 10.23
N ASP A 412 36.43 12.09 9.91
CA ASP A 412 37.34 12.68 8.91
C ASP A 412 36.69 12.75 7.52
N THR A 413 35.98 11.70 7.14
CA THR A 413 35.23 11.65 5.87
C THR A 413 34.07 12.64 5.84
N LEU A 414 33.32 12.80 6.93
CA LEU A 414 32.24 13.79 7.02
C LEU A 414 32.79 15.20 6.86
N LYS A 415 33.90 15.51 7.56
CA LYS A 415 34.59 16.81 7.41
C LYS A 415 35.05 17.02 5.97
N ALA A 416 35.70 16.03 5.36
CA ALA A 416 36.16 16.12 3.97
C ALA A 416 35.02 16.32 2.96
N LYS A 417 33.82 15.82 3.27
CA LYS A 417 32.60 15.98 2.46
C LYS A 417 31.80 17.26 2.80
N GLY A 418 32.32 18.13 3.67
CA GLY A 418 31.74 19.44 3.99
C GLY A 418 30.84 19.47 5.24
N ASP A 419 30.65 18.34 5.93
CA ASP A 419 29.86 18.27 7.17
C ASP A 419 30.77 18.42 8.40
N GLU A 420 31.33 19.63 8.58
CA GLU A 420 32.18 19.92 9.73
C GLU A 420 31.44 19.82 11.07
N LYS A 421 30.14 20.13 11.06
CA LYS A 421 29.29 20.09 12.27
C LYS A 421 29.06 18.64 12.70
N GLY A 422 28.68 17.76 11.77
CA GLY A 422 28.50 16.34 12.03
C GLY A 422 29.81 15.66 12.40
N ALA A 423 30.92 16.02 11.75
CA ALA A 423 32.25 15.52 12.11
C ALA A 423 32.62 15.84 13.56
N LYS A 424 32.45 17.10 13.98
CA LYS A 424 32.69 17.52 15.38
C LYS A 424 31.80 16.76 16.36
N ALA A 425 30.50 16.69 16.10
CA ALA A 425 29.56 15.97 16.96
C ALA A 425 29.91 14.48 17.11
N LEU A 426 30.35 13.85 16.01
CA LEU A 426 30.80 12.46 16.01
C LEU A 426 32.06 12.28 16.88
N TRP A 427 33.07 13.14 16.72
CA TRP A 427 34.30 13.06 17.51
C TRP A 427 34.07 13.37 18.99
N GLU A 428 33.22 14.33 19.32
CA GLU A 428 32.82 14.62 20.71
C GLU A 428 32.16 13.41 21.36
N LYS A 429 31.25 12.76 20.62
CA LYS A 429 30.59 11.55 21.08
C LYS A 429 31.56 10.39 21.24
N LEU A 430 32.50 10.21 20.31
CA LEU A 430 33.54 9.17 20.38
C LEU A 430 34.46 9.41 21.60
N ALA A 431 34.90 10.65 21.82
CA ALA A 431 35.75 10.99 22.96
C ALA A 431 35.04 10.81 24.31
N THR A 432 33.72 11.00 24.34
CA THR A 432 32.89 10.80 25.54
C THR A 432 32.68 9.31 25.82
N ASP A 433 32.34 8.53 24.79
CA ASP A 433 31.92 7.13 24.93
C ASP A 433 33.10 6.13 24.90
N ALA A 434 34.30 6.57 24.47
CA ALA A 434 35.56 5.80 24.52
C ALA A 434 36.69 6.60 25.18
N PRO A 435 36.68 6.76 26.53
CA PRO A 435 37.68 7.54 27.25
C PRO A 435 39.12 6.99 27.15
N ASP A 436 39.24 5.68 26.88
CA ASP A 436 40.49 4.92 26.73
C ASP A 436 40.90 4.72 25.26
N TYR A 437 40.30 5.45 24.32
CA TYR A 437 40.62 5.34 22.90
C TYR A 437 42.10 5.68 22.61
N PRO A 438 42.88 4.82 21.92
CA PRO A 438 44.31 5.04 21.71
C PRO A 438 44.68 6.36 21.02
N ASN A 439 43.84 6.86 20.10
CA ASN A 439 44.10 8.12 19.38
C ASN A 439 43.45 9.34 20.06
N LYS A 440 43.26 9.33 21.38
CA LYS A 440 42.64 10.44 22.13
C LYS A 440 43.27 11.81 21.85
N ALA A 441 44.59 11.87 21.70
CA ALA A 441 45.31 13.11 21.38
C ALA A 441 44.92 13.66 19.98
N SER A 442 44.73 12.79 18.99
CA SER A 442 44.23 13.17 17.65
C SER A 442 42.81 13.74 17.74
N LEU A 443 41.92 13.08 18.50
CA LEU A 443 40.55 13.56 18.70
C LEU A 443 40.53 14.92 19.42
N GLN A 444 41.36 15.12 20.44
CA GLN A 444 41.46 16.41 21.14
C GLN A 444 41.91 17.53 20.20
N ALA A 445 42.92 17.28 19.36
CA ALA A 445 43.37 18.23 18.35
C ALA A 445 42.27 18.58 17.33
N LYS A 446 41.50 17.57 16.88
CA LYS A 446 40.35 17.76 15.97
C LYS A 446 39.22 18.57 16.60
N LEU A 447 39.07 18.50 17.93
CA LEU A 447 38.10 19.25 18.72
C LEU A 447 38.61 20.62 19.18
N GLY A 448 39.88 20.96 18.93
CA GLY A 448 40.51 22.20 19.37
C GLY A 448 40.70 22.29 20.89
N LYS A 449 40.96 21.15 21.55
CA LYS A 449 41.15 21.02 23.00
C LYS A 449 42.57 20.63 23.37
#